data_AF-K8XGU1-F1
#
_entry.id   AF-K8XGU1-F1
#
_cell.length_a   1.000
_cell.length_b   1.000
_cell.length_c   1.000
_cell.angle_alpha   90.00
_cell.angle_beta   90.00
_cell.angle_gamma   90.00
#
_symmetry.space_group_name_H-M   'P 1'
#
loop_
_entity.id
_entity.type
_entity.pdbx_description
1 polymer ?
#
loop_
_entity_poly.entity_id
_entity_poly.type
_entity_poly.pdbx_seq_one_letter_code
_entity_poly.pdbx_strand_id
1 'polypeptide(L)'
;MTMASTITETQDWDAASRAVAGAYFPHTLTDLSPNGAMKLSMRTVDFGPVTLGRLGWGADVSIECDYPDAYEINIPLSGSLESCSQGDTVLS
;
A
#
# COMPACT_ATOMS: atom_id res chain seq x y z
N MET A 1 1.77 -10.63 24.26
CA MET A 1 1.44 -9.72 23.16
C MET A 1 0.55 -10.48 22.19
N THR A 2 -0.67 -10.02 21.97
CA THR A 2 -1.57 -10.62 20.98
C THR A 2 -1.23 -10.03 19.62
N MET A 3 -0.94 -10.89 18.64
CA MET A 3 -0.75 -10.46 17.25
C MET A 3 -2.13 -10.09 16.70
N ALA A 4 -2.32 -8.84 16.29
CA ALA A 4 -3.49 -8.46 15.51
C ALA A 4 -3.21 -8.77 14.03
N SER A 5 -4.18 -9.34 13.34
CA SER A 5 -4.10 -9.53 11.89
C SER A 5 -5.39 -9.06 11.25
N THR A 6 -5.24 -8.33 10.14
CA THR A 6 -6.34 -7.82 9.34
C THR A 6 -6.24 -8.39 7.93
N ILE A 7 -7.37 -8.79 7.37
CA ILE A 7 -7.50 -9.21 5.97
C ILE A 7 -8.57 -8.34 5.34
N THR A 8 -8.24 -7.71 4.22
CA THR A 8 -9.16 -6.89 3.44
C THR A 8 -9.09 -7.28 1.98
N GLU A 9 -10.26 -7.53 1.39
CA GLU A 9 -10.42 -7.69 -0.05
C GLU A 9 -11.58 -6.79 -0.51
N THR A 10 -11.37 -6.02 -1.58
CA THR A 10 -12.40 -5.14 -2.12
C THR A 10 -12.13 -4.75 -3.57
N GLN A 11 -13.19 -4.40 -4.29
CA GLN A 11 -13.16 -3.80 -5.64
C GLN A 11 -13.61 -2.33 -5.61
N ASP A 12 -13.90 -1.80 -4.42
CA ASP A 12 -14.27 -0.40 -4.20
C ASP A 12 -13.02 0.42 -3.87
N TRP A 13 -12.74 1.44 -4.67
CA TRP A 13 -11.57 2.32 -4.56
C TRP A 13 -11.51 3.07 -3.23
N ASP A 14 -12.64 3.63 -2.79
CA ASP A 14 -12.71 4.41 -1.56
C ASP A 14 -12.49 3.52 -0.34
N ALA A 15 -13.05 2.31 -0.37
CA ALA A 15 -12.82 1.31 0.67
C ALA A 15 -11.35 0.85 0.67
N ALA A 16 -10.73 0.70 -0.50
CA ALA A 16 -9.33 0.30 -0.61
C ALA A 16 -8.39 1.37 -0.05
N SER A 17 -8.57 2.63 -0.44
CA SER A 17 -7.80 3.76 0.09
C SER A 17 -7.91 3.85 1.61
N ARG A 18 -9.13 3.79 2.17
CA ARG A 18 -9.32 3.79 3.64
C ARG A 18 -8.67 2.60 4.34
N ALA A 19 -8.77 1.41 3.76
CA ALA A 19 -8.19 0.21 4.36
C ALA A 19 -6.66 0.29 4.42
N VAL A 20 -6.02 0.70 3.33
CA VAL A 20 -4.55 0.85 3.27
C VAL A 20 -4.08 2.01 4.15
N ALA A 21 -4.86 3.11 4.22
CA ALA A 21 -4.51 4.24 5.07
C ALA A 21 -4.55 3.88 6.56
N GLY A 22 -5.44 2.97 6.94
CA GLY A 22 -5.49 2.40 8.29
C GLY A 22 -4.34 1.44 8.61
N ALA A 23 -3.64 0.91 7.60
CA ALA A 23 -2.53 -0.02 7.79
C ALA A 23 -1.15 0.66 7.84
N TYR A 24 -0.95 1.72 7.05
CA TYR A 24 0.35 2.37 6.90
C TYR A 24 0.28 3.82 7.37
N PHE A 25 -0.17 4.74 6.53
CA PHE A 25 -0.38 6.16 6.85
C PHE A 25 -1.44 6.76 5.91
N PRO A 26 -2.02 7.93 6.27
CA PRO A 26 -2.83 8.70 5.33
C PRO A 26 -2.05 9.00 4.04
N HIS A 27 -2.67 8.73 2.89
CA HIS A 27 -2.05 8.89 1.58
C HIS A 27 -3.10 9.30 0.55
N THR A 28 -2.62 9.83 -0.57
CA THR A 28 -3.42 10.02 -1.79
C THR A 28 -3.21 8.81 -2.69
N LEU A 29 -4.30 8.12 -3.06
CA LEU A 29 -4.29 7.01 -4.00
C LEU A 29 -4.81 7.47 -5.36
N THR A 30 -4.03 7.27 -6.41
CA THR A 30 -4.42 7.60 -7.80
C THR A 30 -4.43 6.34 -8.65
N ASP A 31 -5.53 6.14 -9.38
CA ASP A 31 -5.64 5.10 -10.40
C ASP A 31 -4.84 5.53 -11.66
N LEU A 32 -3.90 4.69 -12.07
CA LEU A 32 -3.12 4.90 -13.31
C LEU A 32 -3.65 4.04 -14.47
N SER A 33 -4.64 3.19 -14.21
CA SER A 33 -5.15 2.21 -15.17
C SER A 33 -6.43 2.69 -15.85
N PRO A 34 -6.39 3.14 -17.12
CA PRO A 34 -7.57 3.70 -17.79
C PRO A 34 -8.75 2.72 -17.96
N ASN A 35 -8.52 1.41 -17.80
CA ASN A 35 -9.54 0.35 -17.87
C ASN A 35 -9.38 -0.71 -16.76
N GLY A 36 -8.57 -0.44 -15.74
CA GLY A 36 -8.24 -1.43 -14.71
C GLY A 36 -9.37 -1.57 -13.70
N ALA A 37 -9.90 -2.77 -13.50
CA ALA A 37 -10.72 -3.05 -12.34
C ALA A 37 -9.79 -3.33 -11.15
N MET A 38 -9.61 -2.34 -10.28
CA MET A 38 -8.85 -2.54 -9.04
C MET A 38 -9.46 -3.69 -8.24
N LYS A 39 -8.58 -4.49 -7.66
CA LYS A 39 -8.92 -5.61 -6.78
C LYS A 39 -7.89 -5.65 -5.66
N LEU A 40 -8.18 -4.91 -4.60
CA LEU A 40 -7.36 -4.93 -3.40
C LEU A 40 -7.36 -6.34 -2.79
N SER A 41 -6.17 -6.85 -2.51
CA SER A 41 -5.92 -7.95 -1.59
C SER A 41 -4.86 -7.49 -0.60
N MET A 42 -5.26 -7.35 0.66
CA MET A 42 -4.38 -6.90 1.73
C MET A 42 -4.45 -7.84 2.92
N ARG A 43 -3.29 -8.23 3.44
CA ARG A 43 -3.17 -8.91 4.72
C ARG A 43 -2.07 -8.26 5.54
N THR A 44 -2.40 -7.83 6.75
CA THR A 44 -1.43 -7.24 7.69
C THR A 44 -1.34 -8.03 8.98
N VAL A 45 -0.19 -7.91 9.63
CA VAL A 45 0.06 -8.39 10.99
C VAL A 45 0.86 -7.33 11.73
N ASP A 46 0.42 -6.99 12.94
CA ASP A 46 1.08 -6.01 13.80
C ASP A 46 2.04 -6.70 14.77
N PHE A 47 3.31 -6.32 14.71
CA PHE A 47 4.42 -6.81 15.53
C PHE A 47 4.97 -5.68 16.41
N GLY A 48 4.14 -5.11 17.28
CA GLY A 48 4.52 -3.97 18.10
C GLY A 48 4.74 -2.73 17.22
N PRO A 49 5.95 -2.16 17.14
CA PRO A 49 6.22 -0.97 16.31
C PRO A 49 6.35 -1.27 14.80
N VAL A 50 6.24 -2.53 14.39
CA VAL A 50 6.38 -2.94 12.98
C VAL A 50 5.07 -3.53 12.48
N THR A 51 4.55 -2.98 11.39
CA THR A 51 3.45 -3.58 10.62
C THR A 51 4.03 -4.30 9.41
N LEU A 52 3.77 -5.60 9.30
CA LEU A 52 4.10 -6.36 8.10
C LEU A 52 2.83 -6.56 7.29
N GLY A 53 2.83 -6.13 6.03
CA GLY A 53 1.71 -6.33 5.12
C GLY A 53 2.11 -6.97 3.81
N ARG A 54 1.20 -7.77 3.27
CA ARG A 54 1.21 -8.18 1.87
C ARG A 54 0.05 -7.50 1.18
N LEU A 55 0.36 -6.71 0.16
CA LEU A 55 -0.57 -5.84 -0.55
C LEU A 55 -0.53 -6.16 -2.05
N GLY A 56 -1.69 -6.17 -2.69
CA GLY A 56 -1.82 -6.23 -4.14
C GLY A 56 -3.04 -5.41 -4.59
N TRP A 57 -2.83 -4.55 -5.59
CA TRP A 57 -3.86 -3.63 -6.09
C TRP A 57 -4.67 -4.21 -7.26
N GLY A 58 -4.09 -5.13 -8.03
CA GLY A 58 -4.71 -5.66 -9.25
C GLY A 58 -4.82 -4.64 -10.39
N ALA A 59 -4.27 -3.44 -10.20
CA ALA A 59 -4.22 -2.33 -11.14
C ALA A 59 -2.94 -1.52 -10.87
N ASP A 60 -2.47 -0.77 -11.86
CA ASP A 60 -1.40 0.20 -11.69
C ASP A 60 -1.94 1.39 -10.90
N VAL A 61 -1.23 1.76 -9.83
CA VAL A 61 -1.61 2.83 -8.91
C VAL A 61 -0.40 3.69 -8.57
N SER A 62 -0.66 4.94 -8.23
CA SER A 62 0.30 5.81 -7.56
C SER A 62 -0.17 6.09 -6.13
N ILE A 63 0.76 6.08 -5.19
CA ILE A 63 0.55 6.40 -3.78
C ILE A 63 1.47 7.55 -3.42
N GLU A 64 0.89 8.65 -2.96
CA GLU A 64 1.62 9.79 -2.41
C GLU A 64 1.37 9.84 -0.89
N CYS A 65 2.44 9.74 -0.11
CA CYS A 65 2.38 9.56 1.33
C CYS A 65 3.58 10.20 2.03
N ASP A 66 3.33 10.78 3.20
CA ASP A 66 4.37 11.29 4.08
C ASP A 66 4.68 10.28 5.20
N TYR A 67 5.98 10.08 5.48
CA TYR A 67 6.45 9.22 6.57
C TYR A 67 7.28 10.03 7.58
N PRO A 68 6.66 10.92 8.37
CA PRO A 68 7.40 11.84 9.24
C PRO A 68 8.25 11.13 10.31
N ASP A 69 7.77 9.99 10.82
CA ASP A 69 8.39 9.27 11.95
C ASP A 69 8.62 7.77 11.65
N ALA A 70 8.56 7.37 10.38
CA ALA A 70 8.62 5.97 9.98
C ALA A 70 9.38 5.77 8.67
N TYR A 71 9.72 4.52 8.38
CA TYR A 71 10.21 4.10 7.07
C TYR A 71 9.29 3.00 6.56
N GLU A 72 8.94 3.07 5.28
CA GLU A 72 8.30 1.97 4.57
C GLU A 72 9.34 1.23 3.74
N ILE A 73 9.32 -0.09 3.83
CA ILE A 73 10.15 -0.97 2.99
C ILE A 73 9.20 -1.78 2.12
N ASN A 74 9.25 -1.51 0.83
CA ASN A 74 8.51 -2.29 -0.16
C ASN A 74 9.42 -3.35 -0.79
N ILE A 75 8.89 -4.57 -0.91
CA ILE A 75 9.56 -5.67 -1.61
C ILE A 75 8.60 -6.14 -2.71
N PRO A 76 8.82 -5.72 -3.97
CA PRO A 76 7.97 -6.16 -5.07
C PRO A 76 8.02 -7.69 -5.21
N LEU A 77 6.86 -8.33 -5.11
CA LEU A 77 6.71 -9.77 -5.37
C LEU A 77 6.31 -10.06 -6.82
N SER A 78 5.78 -9.05 -7.51
CA SER A 78 5.32 -9.07 -8.90
C SER A 78 5.12 -7.64 -9.40
N GLY A 79 5.25 -7.42 -10.71
CA GLY A 79 5.16 -6.09 -11.30
C GLY A 79 6.44 -5.29 -11.08
N SER A 80 6.31 -3.97 -11.04
CA SER A 80 7.40 -3.04 -10.75
C SER A 80 6.91 -1.92 -9.82
N LEU A 81 7.80 -1.39 -9.00
CA LEU A 81 7.53 -0.25 -8.13
C LEU A 81 8.51 0.87 -8.43
N GLU A 82 7.99 2.00 -8.88
CA GLU A 82 8.72 3.26 -8.96
C GLU A 82 8.53 4.03 -7.66
N SER A 83 9.63 4.40 -7.01
CA SER A 83 9.65 5.19 -5.78
C SER A 83 10.35 6.52 -6.05
N CYS A 84 9.68 7.63 -5.74
CA CYS A 84 10.20 8.98 -5.92
C CYS A 84 10.36 9.67 -4.56
N SER A 85 11.53 10.24 -4.29
CA SER A 85 11.79 10.98 -3.04
C SER A 85 12.80 12.09 -3.28
N GLN A 86 12.47 13.31 -2.85
CA GLN A 86 13.33 14.51 -2.98
C GLN A 86 13.91 14.73 -4.41
N GLY A 87 13.19 14.31 -5.44
CA GLY A 87 13.60 14.42 -6.84
C GLY A 87 14.41 13.24 -7.39
N ASP A 88 14.77 12.27 -6.54
CA ASP A 88 15.37 11.00 -6.96
C ASP A 88 14.31 9.94 -7.23
N THR A 89 14.56 9.09 -8.22
CA THR A 89 13.68 7.99 -8.61
C THR A 89 14.43 6.66 -8.56
N VAL A 90 13.81 5.64 -7.95
CA VAL A 90 14.30 4.26 -7.92
C VAL A 90 13.22 3.34 -8.47
N LEU A 91 13.59 2.46 -9.40
CA LEU A 91 12.73 1.42 -9.94
C LEU A 91 13.14 0.06 -9.37
N SER A 92 12.18 -0.69 -8.82
CA SER A 92 12.35 -2.01 -8.22
C SER A 92 11.37 -3.04 -8.79
#